data_AF-W0FDZ8-F1
#
_entry.id   AF-W0FDZ8-F1
#
_cell.length_a   1.000
_cell.length_b   1.000
_cell.length_c   1.000
_cell.angle_alpha   90.00
_cell.angle_beta   90.00
_cell.angle_gamma   90.00
#
_symmetry.space_group_name_H-M   'P 1'
#
loop_
_entity.id
_entity.type
_entity.pdbx_description
1 polymer ?
#
loop_
_entity_poly.entity_id
_entity_poly.type
_entity_poly.pdbx_seq_one_letter_code
_entity_poly.pdbx_strand_id
1 'polypeptide(L)'
;GLKGQIQRESSKRELLADTAHLNETHCARCLRPYQLLVNSRRQCLHCGLFTCRSCSRAHPEEQGWLCDPCHLARVVKMGSLEWYYEHVRARFKRFGSAKVIRSLYGRLQQG
;
A
#
# COMPACT_ATOMS: atom_id res chain seq x y z
N GLY A 1 -5.58 -9.35 -1.81
CA GLY A 1 -4.46 -8.94 -0.92
C GLY A 1 -4.18 -7.44 -1.06
N LEU A 2 -3.42 -6.86 -0.13
CA LEU A 2 -3.17 -5.41 -0.06
C LEU A 2 -2.56 -4.83 -1.35
N LYS A 3 -1.62 -5.55 -1.99
CA LYS A 3 -1.03 -5.14 -3.29
C LYS A 3 -2.09 -4.93 -4.38
N GLY A 4 -3.08 -5.82 -4.46
CA GLY A 4 -4.19 -5.69 -5.42
C GLY A 4 -5.11 -4.51 -5.12
N GLN A 5 -5.31 -4.16 -3.83
CA GLN A 5 -6.05 -2.94 -3.48
C GLN A 5 -5.33 -1.68 -3.93
N ILE A 6 -4.00 -1.61 -3.72
CA ILE A 6 -3.17 -0.49 -4.18
C ILE A 6 -3.25 -0.35 -5.70
N GLN A 7 -3.10 -1.46 -6.44
CA GLN A 7 -3.18 -1.44 -7.90
C GLN A 7 -4.53 -0.92 -8.42
N ARG A 8 -5.65 -1.38 -7.85
CA ARG A 8 -6.99 -0.89 -8.24
C ARG A 8 -7.14 0.62 -8.04
N GLU A 9 -6.62 1.14 -6.93
CA GLU A 9 -6.65 2.58 -6.63
C GLU A 9 -5.69 3.40 -7.51
N SER A 10 -4.59 2.81 -7.96
CA SER A 10 -3.70 3.43 -8.96
C SER A 10 -4.37 3.51 -10.32
N SER A 11 -4.94 2.40 -10.81
CA SER A 11 -5.65 2.39 -12.10
C SER A 11 -6.85 3.34 -12.10
N LYS A 12 -7.61 3.40 -10.99
CA LYS A 12 -8.67 4.39 -10.81
C LYS A 12 -8.14 5.82 -10.95
N ARG A 13 -6.98 6.12 -10.36
CA ARG A 13 -6.37 7.45 -10.45
C ARG A 13 -5.94 7.78 -11.88
N GLU A 14 -5.36 6.83 -12.60
CA GLU A 14 -4.95 6.98 -14.00
C GLU A 14 -6.17 7.32 -14.88
N LEU A 15 -7.28 6.60 -14.73
CA LEU A 15 -8.52 6.87 -15.48
C LEU A 15 -9.14 8.25 -15.19
N LEU A 16 -8.92 8.79 -13.99
CA LEU A 16 -9.47 10.08 -13.56
C LEU A 16 -8.52 11.25 -13.78
N ALA A 17 -7.29 11.00 -14.27
CA ALA A 17 -6.29 12.03 -14.48
C ALA A 17 -6.74 13.10 -15.50
N ASP A 18 -7.51 12.67 -16.50
CA ASP A 18 -8.03 13.53 -17.57
C ASP A 18 -9.23 14.38 -17.14
N THR A 19 -9.82 14.08 -15.98
CA THR A 19 -10.94 14.85 -15.43
C THR A 19 -10.39 16.02 -14.60
N ALA A 20 -9.84 17.02 -15.30
CA ALA A 20 -9.31 18.24 -14.70
C ALA A 20 -10.32 18.81 -13.69
N HIS A 21 -9.83 19.21 -12.50
CA HIS A 21 -10.62 19.80 -11.41
C HIS A 21 -11.53 18.86 -10.59
N LEU A 22 -11.65 17.57 -10.91
CA LEU A 22 -12.47 16.66 -10.10
C LEU A 22 -12.04 16.66 -8.62
N ASN A 23 -10.73 16.74 -8.35
CA ASN A 23 -10.19 16.72 -6.99
C ASN A 23 -10.40 18.03 -6.21
N GLU A 24 -10.78 19.11 -6.87
CA GLU A 24 -11.08 20.39 -6.21
C GLU A 24 -12.44 20.35 -5.51
N THR A 25 -13.38 19.60 -6.09
CA THR A 25 -14.78 19.52 -5.63
C THR A 25 -15.11 18.16 -4.99
N HIS A 26 -14.39 17.09 -5.33
CA HIS A 26 -14.65 15.73 -4.86
C HIS A 26 -13.44 15.07 -4.19
N CYS A 27 -13.70 14.16 -3.25
CA CYS A 27 -12.68 13.29 -2.68
C CYS A 27 -12.03 12.42 -3.76
N ALA A 28 -10.70 12.45 -3.91
CA ALA A 28 -9.99 11.63 -4.90
C ALA A 28 -10.18 10.10 -4.72
N ARG A 29 -10.71 9.65 -3.57
CA ARG A 29 -10.87 8.22 -3.24
C ARG A 29 -12.30 7.75 -3.35
N CYS A 30 -13.22 8.31 -2.57
CA CYS A 30 -14.63 7.90 -2.65
C CYS A 30 -15.44 8.65 -3.71
N LEU A 31 -14.86 9.66 -4.37
CA LEU A 31 -15.53 10.51 -5.39
C LEU A 31 -16.78 11.23 -4.89
N ARG A 32 -16.98 11.33 -3.57
CA ARG A 32 -18.07 12.11 -2.99
C ARG A 32 -17.71 13.61 -2.98
N PRO A 33 -18.66 14.51 -3.28
CA PRO A 33 -18.45 15.95 -3.21
C PRO A 33 -18.10 16.40 -1.79
N TYR A 34 -17.16 17.34 -1.63
CA TYR A 34 -16.80 17.88 -0.31
C TYR A 34 -17.92 18.69 0.33
N GLN A 35 -18.78 19.34 -0.46
CA GLN A 35 -19.90 20.14 0.03
C GLN A 35 -20.88 19.33 0.89
N LEU A 36 -20.98 18.02 0.65
CA LEU A 36 -21.82 17.09 1.41
C LEU A 36 -21.13 16.55 2.68
N LEU A 37 -19.88 16.95 2.93
CA LEU A 37 -19.01 16.34 3.95
C LEU A 37 -18.48 17.42 4.90
N VAL A 38 -19.01 17.46 6.13
CA VAL A 38 -18.63 18.42 7.18
C VAL A 38 -17.09 18.41 7.41
N ASN A 39 -16.43 19.56 7.20
CA ASN A 39 -15.03 19.82 7.54
C ASN A 39 -14.03 18.71 7.18
N SER A 40 -14.07 18.22 5.93
CA SER A 40 -13.44 16.93 5.62
C SER A 40 -12.26 16.96 4.65
N ARG A 41 -11.93 18.10 4.03
CA ARG A 41 -10.87 18.17 3.01
C ARG A 41 -9.49 18.10 3.65
N ARG A 42 -8.74 17.05 3.33
CA ARG A 42 -7.37 16.78 3.81
C ARG A 42 -6.46 16.49 2.64
N GLN A 43 -5.32 17.17 2.56
CA GLN A 43 -4.31 16.90 1.54
C GLN A 43 -3.44 15.72 1.97
N CYS A 44 -3.25 14.75 1.08
CA CYS A 44 -2.33 13.64 1.29
C CYS A 44 -0.89 14.13 1.11
N LEU A 45 -0.05 14.00 2.15
CA LEU A 45 1.36 14.40 2.09
C LEU A 45 2.15 13.67 1.00
N HIS A 46 1.81 12.41 0.71
CA HIS A 46 2.54 11.61 -0.27
C HIS A 46 2.15 11.90 -1.72
N CYS A 47 0.87 12.12 -2.02
CA CYS A 47 0.40 12.21 -3.42
C CYS A 47 -0.21 13.56 -3.80
N GLY A 48 -0.25 14.52 -2.88
CA GLY A 48 -0.77 15.88 -3.10
C GLY A 48 -2.28 16.00 -3.28
N LEU A 49 -2.99 14.89 -3.54
CA LEU A 49 -4.43 14.86 -3.74
C LEU A 49 -5.20 15.11 -2.44
N PHE A 50 -6.34 15.78 -2.58
CA PHE A 50 -7.29 15.98 -1.49
C PHE A 50 -8.22 14.78 -1.31
N THR A 51 -8.54 14.49 -0.06
CA THR A 51 -9.43 13.39 0.34
C THR A 51 -10.32 13.80 1.50
N CYS A 52 -11.42 13.06 1.72
CA CYS A 52 -12.27 13.25 2.89
C CYS A 52 -11.67 12.61 4.15
N ARG A 53 -12.19 12.97 5.33
CA ARG A 53 -11.80 12.37 6.63
C ARG A 53 -11.87 10.83 6.63
N SER A 54 -12.89 10.25 6.03
CA SER A 54 -13.06 8.78 5.98
C SER A 54 -12.11 8.07 5.02
N CYS A 55 -11.45 8.80 4.12
CA CYS A 55 -10.50 8.25 3.15
C CYS A 55 -9.04 8.63 3.49
N SER A 56 -8.81 9.08 4.73
CA SER A 56 -7.51 9.57 5.19
C SER A 56 -7.19 9.10 6.60
N ARG A 57 -5.89 8.97 6.89
CA ARG A 57 -5.32 8.60 8.19
C ARG A 57 -4.25 9.60 8.58
N ALA A 58 -4.04 9.78 9.88
CA ALA A 58 -2.92 10.58 10.36
C ALA A 58 -1.61 9.96 9.87
N HIS A 59 -0.67 10.79 9.44
CA HIS A 59 0.67 10.33 9.14
C HIS A 59 1.37 9.94 10.47
N PRO A 60 2.09 8.80 10.53
CA PRO A 60 2.60 8.28 11.81
C PRO A 60 3.76 9.09 12.41
N GLU A 61 4.49 9.86 11.59
CA GLU A 61 5.70 10.59 12.01
C GLU A 61 5.58 12.10 11.77
N GLU A 62 5.22 12.51 10.55
CA GLU A 62 4.97 13.92 10.18
C GLU A 62 3.57 14.43 10.60
N GLN A 63 3.47 15.74 10.85
CA GLN A 63 2.19 16.40 11.10
C GLN A 63 1.39 16.52 9.78
N GLY A 64 0.38 15.67 9.61
CA GLY A 64 -0.51 15.74 8.46
C GLY A 64 -1.27 14.45 8.21
N TRP A 65 -1.69 14.25 6.95
CA TRP A 65 -2.57 13.15 6.57
C TRP A 65 -2.03 12.37 5.38
N LEU A 66 -2.30 11.07 5.37
CA LEU A 66 -2.17 10.20 4.21
C LEU A 66 -3.55 9.75 3.74
N CYS A 67 -3.76 9.69 2.43
CA CYS A 67 -4.92 8.96 1.91
C CYS A 67 -4.76 7.46 2.16
N ASP A 68 -5.87 6.73 2.27
CA ASP A 68 -5.86 5.29 2.54
C ASP A 68 -4.94 4.49 1.60
N PRO A 69 -4.92 4.73 0.27
CA PRO A 69 -4.03 3.99 -0.62
C PRO A 69 -2.55 4.29 -0.38
N CYS A 70 -2.17 5.53 -0.08
CA CYS A 70 -0.78 5.87 0.26
C CYS A 70 -0.37 5.27 1.61
N HIS A 71 -1.27 5.26 2.59
CA HIS A 71 -1.04 4.57 3.86
C HIS A 71 -0.82 3.06 3.64
N LEU A 72 -1.70 2.40 2.87
CA LEU A 72 -1.55 0.98 2.53
C LEU A 72 -0.26 0.70 1.77
N ALA A 73 0.12 1.55 0.81
CA ALA A 73 1.39 1.43 0.10
C ALA A 73 2.59 1.50 1.05
N ARG A 74 2.57 2.42 2.04
CA ARG A 74 3.60 2.49 3.09
C ARG A 74 3.65 1.21 3.92
N VAL A 75 2.50 0.73 4.41
CA VAL A 75 2.42 -0.52 5.20
C VAL A 75 2.98 -1.71 4.41
N VAL A 76 2.61 -1.85 3.13
CA VAL A 76 3.12 -2.93 2.29
C VAL A 76 4.62 -2.80 2.05
N LYS A 77 5.14 -1.58 1.80
CA LYS A 77 6.57 -1.34 1.59
C LYS A 77 7.40 -1.66 2.83
N MET A 78 6.92 -1.27 4.02
CA MET A 78 7.62 -1.56 5.27
C MET A 78 7.48 -3.03 5.67
N GLY A 79 6.25 -3.56 5.61
CA GLY A 79 5.93 -4.93 6.04
C GLY A 79 6.39 -6.02 5.08
N SER A 80 6.76 -5.69 3.84
CA SER A 80 7.38 -6.66 2.93
C SER A 80 8.77 -7.09 3.38
N LEU A 81 9.43 -6.28 4.21
CA LEU A 81 10.81 -6.50 4.68
C LEU A 81 11.75 -6.87 3.53
N GLU A 82 11.60 -6.18 2.39
CA GLU A 82 12.32 -6.50 1.15
C GLU A 82 13.83 -6.51 1.39
N TRP A 83 14.35 -5.50 2.11
CA TRP A 83 15.75 -5.45 2.52
C TRP A 83 16.20 -6.75 3.20
N TYR A 84 15.45 -7.27 4.16
CA TYR A 84 15.81 -8.48 4.90
C TYR A 84 15.78 -9.71 3.98
N TYR A 85 14.70 -9.89 3.23
CA TYR A 85 14.53 -11.06 2.39
C TYR A 85 15.45 -11.08 1.17
N GLU A 86 15.84 -9.92 0.64
CA GLU A 86 16.86 -9.81 -0.41
C GLU A 86 18.23 -10.24 0.11
N HIS A 87 18.65 -9.77 1.29
CA HIS A 87 19.91 -10.21 1.90
C HIS A 87 19.91 -11.72 2.17
N VAL A 88 18.81 -12.27 2.69
CA VAL A 88 18.66 -13.72 2.90
C VAL A 88 18.76 -14.48 1.57
N ARG A 89 18.10 -14.01 0.50
CA ARG A 89 18.14 -14.65 -0.83
C ARG A 89 19.51 -14.54 -1.49
N ALA A 90 20.22 -13.43 -1.30
CA ALA A 90 21.58 -13.26 -1.82
C ALA A 90 22.57 -14.21 -1.13
N ARG A 91 22.40 -14.45 0.17
CA ARG A 91 23.29 -15.34 0.95
C ARG A 91 22.93 -16.82 0.84
N PHE A 92 21.65 -17.15 0.71
CA PHE A 92 21.17 -18.53 0.75
C PHE A 92 20.21 -18.83 -0.40
N LYS A 93 20.39 -20.00 -1.04
CA LYS A 93 19.49 -20.46 -2.12
C LYS A 93 18.03 -20.64 -1.70
N ARG A 94 17.77 -20.86 -0.40
CA ARG A 94 16.45 -21.16 0.20
C ARG A 94 16.42 -20.67 1.65
N PHE A 95 15.22 -20.36 2.14
CA PHE A 95 14.98 -20.13 3.57
C PHE A 95 15.05 -21.44 4.38
N GLY A 96 15.19 -21.31 5.70
CA GLY A 96 15.49 -22.41 6.62
C GLY A 96 14.55 -23.61 6.49
N SER A 97 13.24 -23.41 6.58
CA SER A 97 12.28 -24.53 6.49
C SER A 97 12.33 -25.22 5.13
N ALA A 98 12.57 -24.49 4.04
CA ALA A 98 12.75 -25.08 2.71
C ALA A 98 14.07 -25.89 2.59
N LYS A 99 15.11 -25.55 3.36
CA LYS A 99 16.32 -26.37 3.48
C LYS A 99 16.03 -27.65 4.28
N VAL A 100 15.31 -27.54 5.40
CA VAL A 100 14.97 -28.66 6.28
C VAL A 100 14.11 -29.70 5.56
N ILE A 101 13.04 -29.27 4.88
CA ILE A 101 12.14 -30.21 4.15
C ILE A 101 12.90 -31.09 3.16
N ARG A 102 13.87 -30.52 2.41
CA ARG A 102 14.69 -31.31 1.48
C ARG A 102 15.57 -32.33 2.19
N SER A 103 16.17 -31.94 3.31
CA SER A 103 16.99 -32.85 4.10
C SER A 103 16.16 -34.00 4.66
N LEU A 104 14.91 -33.74 5.05
CA LEU A 104 14.00 -34.77 5.55
C LEU A 104 13.58 -35.72 4.43
N TYR A 105 13.18 -35.18 3.27
CA TYR A 105 12.85 -35.99 2.09
C TYR A 105 14.00 -36.90 1.66
N GLY A 106 15.25 -36.41 1.66
CA GLY A 106 16.42 -37.22 1.31
C GLY A 106 16.65 -38.39 2.26
N ARG A 107 16.34 -38.24 3.55
CA ARG A 107 16.44 -39.33 4.53
C ARG A 107 15.33 -40.36 4.36
N LEU A 108 14.11 -39.91 4.07
CA LEU A 108 12.96 -40.78 3.83
C LEU A 108 13.08 -41.62 2.55
N GLN A 109 13.85 -41.16 1.55
CA GLN A 109 14.10 -41.93 0.32
C GLN A 109 15.26 -42.92 0.43
N GLN A 110 16.05 -42.84 1.51
CA GLN A 110 17.20 -43.71 1.75
C GLN A 110 16.90 -44.88 2.69
N GLY A 111 15.72 -44.89 3.33
CA GLY A 111 15.19 -46.02 4.11
C GLY A 111 14.05 -46.69 3.36
#